data_AF-E6U901-F1
#
_entry.id   AF-E6U901-F1
#
_cell.length_a   1.000
_cell.length_b   1.000
_cell.length_c   1.000
_cell.angle_alpha   90.00
_cell.angle_beta   90.00
_cell.angle_gamma   90.00
#
_symmetry.space_group_name_H-M   'P 1'
#
loop_
_entity.id
_entity.type
_entity.pdbx_description
1 polymer ?
#
loop_
_entity_poly.entity_id
_entity_poly.type
_entity_poly.pdbx_seq_one_letter_code
_entity_poly.pdbx_strand_id
1 'polypeptide(L)'
;MKNAIQSLLSDKSFWAAVISLVTSILIAYNVPQGSIEQITAIISAAGTFIAYIVSNGIQSAARIKADAQIRATRIAKGLQDTED
;
A
#
# COMPACT_ATOMS: atom_id res chain seq x y z
N MET A 1 -2.03 3.43 -17.45
CA MET A 1 -2.74 2.32 -16.75
C MET A 1 -2.04 1.85 -15.46
N LYS A 2 -0.70 1.86 -15.36
CA LYS A 2 0.04 1.36 -14.18
C LYS A 2 -0.33 2.00 -12.83
N ASN A 3 -0.89 3.21 -12.83
CA ASN A 3 -1.20 3.98 -11.61
C ASN A 3 -2.58 3.67 -11.01
N ALA A 4 -3.52 3.14 -11.79
CA ALA A 4 -4.91 2.96 -11.35
C ALA A 4 -5.06 1.79 -10.36
N ILE A 5 -4.39 0.68 -10.65
CA ILE A 5 -4.41 -0.53 -9.79
C ILE A 5 -3.71 -0.23 -8.46
N GLN A 6 -2.65 0.58 -8.48
CA GLN A 6 -1.91 1.01 -7.28
C GLN A 6 -2.76 1.89 -6.37
N SER A 7 -3.52 2.85 -6.95
CA SER A 7 -4.42 3.71 -6.19
C SER A 7 -5.61 2.93 -5.60
N LEU A 8 -6.13 1.93 -6.31
CA LEU A 8 -7.25 1.11 -5.83
C LEU A 8 -6.87 0.26 -4.62
N LEU A 9 -5.68 -0.35 -4.64
CA LEU A 9 -5.23 -1.26 -3.58
C LEU A 9 -4.76 -0.53 -2.31
N SER A 10 -4.32 0.73 -2.43
CA SER A 10 -3.93 1.56 -1.29
C SER A 10 -5.07 2.40 -0.70
N ASP A 11 -6.26 2.43 -1.31
CA ASP A 11 -7.40 3.18 -0.78
C ASP A 11 -8.11 2.39 0.34
N LYS A 12 -8.20 2.99 1.53
CA LYS A 12 -8.96 2.45 2.67
C LYS A 12 -10.43 2.19 2.34
N SER A 13 -10.98 2.95 1.40
CA SER A 13 -12.39 2.88 0.99
C SER A 13 -12.67 1.60 0.19
N PHE A 14 -11.70 1.11 -0.58
CA PHE A 14 -11.80 -0.17 -1.27
C PHE A 14 -11.86 -1.34 -0.27
N TRP A 15 -10.97 -1.37 0.71
CA TRP A 15 -10.94 -2.42 1.73
C TRP A 15 -12.19 -2.41 2.62
N ALA A 16 -12.71 -1.23 2.98
CA ALA A 16 -13.98 -1.11 3.68
C ALA A 16 -15.16 -1.69 2.86
N ALA A 17 -15.18 -1.44 1.54
CA ALA A 17 -16.19 -2.01 0.66
C ALA A 17 -16.09 -3.54 0.59
N VAL A 18 -14.88 -4.09 0.45
CA VAL A 18 -14.64 -5.56 0.47
C VAL A 18 -15.14 -6.17 1.77
N ILE A 19 -14.81 -5.58 2.92
CA ILE A 19 -15.30 -6.05 4.22
C ILE A 19 -16.82 -6.04 4.25
N SER A 20 -17.46 -4.92 3.90
CA SER A 20 -18.93 -4.82 3.91
C SER A 20 -19.63 -5.84 3.00
N LEU A 21 -19.08 -6.11 1.81
CA LEU A 21 -19.59 -7.11 0.88
C LEU A 21 -19.53 -8.52 1.49
N VAL A 22 -18.36 -8.89 2.04
CA VAL A 22 -18.18 -10.21 2.66
C VAL A 22 -19.07 -10.33 3.90
N THR A 23 -19.14 -9.31 4.75
CA THR A 23 -20.00 -9.29 5.93
C THR A 23 -21.47 -9.49 5.55
N SER A 24 -21.98 -8.80 4.53
CA SER A 24 -23.36 -8.98 4.06
C SER A 24 -23.63 -10.41 3.57
N ILE A 25 -22.68 -11.03 2.87
CA ILE A 25 -22.81 -12.43 2.42
C ILE A 25 -22.86 -13.38 3.64
N LEU A 26 -21.97 -13.20 4.62
CA LEU A 26 -21.94 -14.06 5.81
C LEU A 26 -23.23 -13.96 6.64
N ILE A 27 -23.78 -12.75 6.77
CA ILE A 27 -25.07 -12.53 7.43
C ILE A 27 -26.19 -13.25 6.66
N ALA A 28 -26.19 -13.18 5.33
CA ALA A 28 -27.21 -13.86 4.50
C ALA A 28 -27.19 -15.39 4.67
N TYR A 29 -26.02 -15.98 4.90
CA TYR A 29 -25.86 -17.41 5.19
C TYR A 29 -26.04 -17.77 6.67
N ASN A 30 -26.48 -16.83 7.51
CA ASN A 30 -26.72 -17.03 8.94
C ASN A 30 -25.47 -17.56 9.69
N VAL A 31 -24.29 -17.10 9.26
CA VAL A 31 -23.02 -17.45 9.89
C VAL A 31 -22.97 -16.88 11.30
N PRO A 32 -22.48 -17.63 12.32
CA PRO A 32 -22.36 -17.12 13.68
C PRO A 32 -21.53 -15.84 13.76
N GLN A 33 -21.98 -14.89 14.58
CA GLN A 33 -21.36 -13.56 14.70
C GLN A 33 -19.86 -13.61 15.04
N GLY A 34 -19.44 -14.53 15.92
CA GLY A 34 -18.01 -14.71 16.25
C GLY A 34 -17.15 -15.12 15.04
N SER A 35 -17.71 -15.88 14.09
CA SER A 35 -17.01 -16.22 12.84
C SER A 35 -16.95 -15.04 11.87
N ILE A 36 -17.98 -14.18 11.86
CA ILE A 36 -18.00 -12.95 11.04
C ILE A 36 -16.90 -11.99 11.49
N GLU A 37 -16.73 -11.82 12.80
CA GLU A 37 -15.67 -11.00 13.39
C GLU A 37 -14.28 -11.52 13.02
N GLN A 38 -14.05 -12.84 13.13
CA GLN A 38 -12.79 -13.47 12.74
C GLN A 38 -12.47 -13.26 11.25
N ILE A 39 -13.44 -13.47 10.37
CA ILE A 39 -13.24 -13.28 8.92
C ILE A 39 -12.95 -11.81 8.61
N THR A 40 -13.67 -10.88 9.24
CA THR A 40 -13.45 -9.44 9.08
C THR A 40 -12.05 -9.02 9.55
N ALA A 41 -11.59 -9.58 10.67
CA ALA A 41 -10.24 -9.34 11.19
C ALA A 41 -9.15 -9.87 10.23
N ILE A 42 -9.34 -11.05 9.65
CA ILE A 42 -8.41 -11.64 8.67
C ILE A 42 -8.32 -10.75 7.42
N ILE A 43 -9.46 -10.31 6.88
CA ILE A 43 -9.49 -9.43 5.70
C ILE A 43 -8.81 -8.09 6.01
N SER A 44 -9.06 -7.51 7.18
CA SER A 44 -8.44 -6.26 7.62
C SER A 44 -6.91 -6.39 7.75
N ALA A 45 -6.44 -7.51 8.32
CA ALA A 45 -5.02 -7.82 8.43
C ALA A 45 -4.36 -7.98 7.05
N ALA A 46 -5.01 -8.73 6.14
CA ALA A 46 -4.53 -8.92 4.78
C ALA A 46 -4.48 -7.60 3.98
N GLY A 47 -5.52 -6.77 4.11
CA GLY A 47 -5.58 -5.44 3.47
C GLY A 47 -4.47 -4.52 3.97
N THR A 48 -4.22 -4.50 5.28
CA THR A 48 -3.13 -3.72 5.89
C THR A 48 -1.76 -4.20 5.40
N PHE A 49 -1.57 -5.52 5.30
CA PHE A 49 -0.32 -6.11 4.81
C PHE A 49 -0.03 -5.75 3.34
N ILE A 50 -1.03 -5.89 2.46
CA ILE A 50 -0.90 -5.53 1.04
C ILE A 50 -0.63 -4.02 0.90
N ALA A 51 -1.36 -3.19 1.64
CA ALA A 51 -1.16 -1.73 1.63
C ALA A 51 0.26 -1.35 2.06
N TYR A 52 0.82 -2.02 3.07
CA TYR A 52 2.20 -1.81 3.50
C TYR A 52 3.21 -2.17 2.41
N ILE A 53 3.09 -3.32 1.75
CA ILE A 53 4.03 -3.72 0.69
C ILE A 53 4.01 -2.73 -0.49
N VAL A 54 2.82 -2.36 -0.95
CA VAL A 54 2.67 -1.40 -2.05
C VAL A 54 3.23 -0.03 -1.66
N SER A 55 2.95 0.44 -0.45
CA SER A 55 3.46 1.72 0.05
C SER A 55 4.98 1.75 0.12
N ASN A 56 5.62 0.71 0.68
CA ASN A 56 7.08 0.66 0.77
C ASN A 56 7.75 0.55 -0.60
N GLY A 57 7.14 -0.20 -1.54
CA GLY A 57 7.64 -0.26 -2.92
C GLY A 57 7.65 1.10 -3.61
N ILE A 58 6.57 1.89 -3.45
CA ILE A 58 6.46 3.25 -4.01
C ILE A 58 7.48 4.19 -3.35
N GLN A 59 7.58 4.16 -2.02
CA GLN A 59 8.54 5.00 -1.29
C GLN A 59 9.99 4.66 -1.66
N SER A 60 10.32 3.38 -1.85
CA SER A 60 11.64 2.95 -2.30
C SER A 60 11.96 3.49 -3.70
N ALA A 61 11.05 3.34 -4.67
CA ALA A 61 11.23 3.87 -6.01
C ALA A 61 11.36 5.41 -6.03
N ALA A 62 10.57 6.11 -5.22
CA ALA A 62 10.64 7.56 -5.09
C ALA A 62 11.99 8.02 -4.51
N ARG A 63 12.51 7.33 -3.48
CA ARG A 63 13.83 7.61 -2.90
C ARG A 63 14.96 7.43 -3.90
N ILE A 64 14.98 6.31 -4.63
CA ILE A 64 16.01 6.05 -5.66
C ILE A 64 16.03 7.17 -6.70
N LYS A 65 14.84 7.64 -7.14
CA LYS A 65 14.75 8.74 -8.10
C LYS A 65 15.23 10.07 -7.51
N ALA A 66 14.89 10.37 -6.26
CA ALA A 66 15.35 11.58 -5.57
C ALA A 66 16.88 11.58 -5.40
N ASP A 67 17.47 10.46 -4.98
CA ASP A 67 18.92 10.31 -4.84
C ASP A 67 19.64 10.49 -6.18
N ALA A 68 19.10 9.93 -7.26
CA ALA A 68 19.64 10.12 -8.60
C ALA A 68 19.62 11.61 -9.02
N GLN A 69 18.55 12.34 -8.73
CA GLN A 69 18.46 13.77 -9.03
C GLN A 69 19.41 14.62 -8.17
N ILE A 70 19.56 14.29 -6.89
CA ILE A 70 20.51 14.96 -5.99
C ILE A 70 21.94 14.75 -6.49
N ARG A 71 22.31 13.51 -6.85
CA ARG A 71 23.63 13.19 -7.40
C ARG A 71 23.89 13.95 -8.70
N ALA A 72 22.94 13.95 -9.64
CA ALA A 72 23.07 14.68 -10.90
C ALA A 72 23.24 16.20 -10.66
N THR A 73 22.49 16.76 -9.71
CA THR A 73 22.59 18.19 -9.35
C THR A 73 23.92 18.52 -8.66
N ARG A 74 24.42 17.63 -7.79
CA ARG A 74 25.71 17.79 -7.11
C ARG A 74 26.87 17.79 -8.11
N ILE A 75 26.86 16.87 -9.07
CA ILE A 75 27.83 16.80 -10.17
C ILE A 75 27.76 18.08 -11.02
N ALA A 76 26.56 18.52 -11.39
CA ALA A 76 26.38 19.74 -12.20
C ALA A 76 26.84 21.03 -11.48
N LYS A 77 26.80 21.06 -10.15
CA LYS A 77 27.30 22.17 -9.35
C LYS A 77 28.82 22.11 -9.06
N GLY A 78 29.53 21.10 -9.56
CA GLY A 78 30.95 20.91 -9.28
C GLY A 78 31.26 20.62 -7.80
N LEU A 79 30.23 20.28 -7.01
CA LEU A 79 30.34 19.92 -5.60
C LEU A 79 30.68 18.43 -5.45
N GLN A 80 31.54 17.92 -6.33
CA GLN A 80 32.01 16.54 -6.23
C GLN A 80 32.74 16.44 -4.90
N ASP A 81 32.26 15.55 -4.02
CA ASP A 81 32.94 15.27 -2.77
C ASP A 81 34.35 14.77 -3.15
N THR A 82 35.35 15.63 -2.97
CA THR A 82 36.72 15.19 -2.76
C THR A 82 36.71 14.43 -1.44
N GLU A 83 36.35 13.15 -1.50
CA GLU A 83 36.64 12.18 -0.45
C GLU A 83 38.14 11.86 -0.55
N ASP A 84 38.92 12.44 0.36
CA ASP A 84 40.19 11.89 0.87
C ASP A 84 39.88 10.86 1.98
#